data_AF-A0A2V5REJ0-F1
#
_entry.id   AF-A0A2V5REJ0-F1
#
_cell.length_a   1.000
_cell.length_b   1.000
_cell.length_c   1.000
_cell.angle_alpha   90.00
_cell.angle_beta   90.00
_cell.angle_gamma   90.00
#
_symmetry.space_group_name_H-M   'P 1'
#
loop_
_entity.id
_entity.type
_entity.pdbx_description
1 polymer ?
#
loop_
_entity_poly.entity_id
_entity_poly.type
_entity_poly.pdbx_seq_one_letter_code
_entity_poly.pdbx_strand_id
1 'polypeptide(L)'
;MNEHNGQLPNSKKIYVAGKIHSDVRVPFREITLAPTKSMNGDIGANDPVRVYDTSGPWSDPDFHGDVTQGLPPLRAKWIRSRGDVEEYEGREVQPIDDGWLSDAHAAYANGKRPTLNVQHPTFNGDGAPSRRTPLRAKSHPITQLYYARQGIITPEMEFIAIRENHRIASQKDDFRIKKDGNGNSEFHNSSFLPHPFDRNHLAHQHAGDAFGAEIPEEITAEFVRSDIARGRAIVPANINHPESEPMVIGRNFLVKINANIGNSAVASSIEEEVEKMRWATKWGADTVMDLSTGKNIHATREWIIRNSPVPIGTVPIYQALEKVGGRAEELTWEIYRDTLIEQAEQGVDYFTVHAGVLLRFIPLTVKRATGIVSRGGSIMAKWCLAHHQESFLYTHWDEICEIMAAYDISFSIGDGLRPGSIADANDEAQFAELYTQGELT
;
A
#
# COMPACT_ATOMS: atom_id res chain seq x y z
N MET A 1 17.53 28.39 -6.81
CA MET A 1 16.92 27.05 -6.88
C MET A 1 18.07 26.07 -7.01
N ASN A 2 18.55 25.50 -5.91
CA ASN A 2 19.48 24.38 -5.99
C ASN A 2 18.62 23.13 -6.21
N GLU A 3 18.70 22.57 -7.42
CA GLU A 3 18.18 21.25 -7.74
C GLU A 3 18.85 20.25 -6.79
N HIS A 4 18.15 19.89 -5.71
CA HIS A 4 18.47 18.68 -4.98
C HIS A 4 18.16 17.51 -5.92
N ASN A 5 19.18 17.12 -6.69
CA ASN A 5 19.19 15.89 -7.48
C ASN A 5 18.61 14.79 -6.57
N GLY A 6 17.40 14.31 -6.85
CA GLY A 6 16.51 13.64 -5.89
C GLY A 6 17.04 12.36 -5.23
N GLN A 7 18.27 11.98 -5.54
CA GLN A 7 19.00 10.84 -5.03
C GLN A 7 19.42 10.98 -3.57
N LEU A 8 19.35 9.87 -2.86
CA LEU A 8 19.93 9.74 -1.53
C LEU A 8 21.48 9.67 -1.64
N PRO A 9 22.23 10.24 -0.70
CA PRO A 9 23.69 10.29 -0.77
C PRO A 9 24.33 8.90 -0.97
N ASN A 10 25.37 8.84 -1.80
CA ASN A 10 26.15 7.62 -2.10
C ASN A 10 25.31 6.42 -2.55
N SER A 11 24.11 6.68 -3.07
CA SER A 11 23.15 5.63 -3.38
C SER A 11 22.81 5.61 -4.86
N LYS A 12 22.58 4.41 -5.39
CA LYS A 12 22.13 4.19 -6.77
C LYS A 12 20.92 3.26 -6.79
N LYS A 13 19.90 3.61 -7.57
CA LYS A 13 18.79 2.69 -7.90
C LYS A 13 19.33 1.54 -8.75
N ILE A 14 18.94 0.32 -8.41
CA ILE A 14 19.25 -0.88 -9.19
C ILE A 14 17.99 -1.75 -9.31
N TYR A 15 17.97 -2.61 -10.33
CA TYR A 15 16.88 -3.53 -10.57
C TYR A 15 17.39 -4.96 -10.67
N VAL A 16 16.72 -5.90 -10.00
CA VAL A 16 16.98 -7.33 -10.11
C VAL A 16 15.92 -7.96 -11.01
N ALA A 17 16.34 -8.70 -12.03
CA ALA A 17 15.42 -9.37 -12.95
C ALA A 17 14.76 -10.61 -12.31
N GLY A 18 13.49 -10.84 -12.66
CA GLY A 18 12.80 -12.10 -12.36
C GLY A 18 13.43 -13.31 -13.06
N LYS A 19 13.24 -14.49 -12.47
CA LYS A 19 13.66 -15.79 -13.02
C LYS A 19 12.48 -16.56 -13.64
N ILE A 20 11.29 -16.44 -13.06
CA ILE A 20 10.04 -17.08 -13.50
C ILE A 20 9.38 -16.19 -14.56
N HIS A 21 9.27 -14.90 -14.29
CA HIS A 21 8.64 -13.90 -15.17
C HIS A 21 9.69 -12.93 -15.71
N SER A 22 9.99 -13.01 -17.01
CA SER A 22 11.08 -12.26 -17.66
C SER A 22 10.95 -10.74 -17.60
N ASP A 23 9.74 -10.23 -17.40
CA ASP A 23 9.42 -8.80 -17.37
C ASP A 23 9.52 -8.21 -15.96
N VAL A 24 9.69 -9.02 -14.92
CA VAL A 24 9.83 -8.56 -13.54
C VAL A 24 11.18 -7.88 -13.35
N ARG A 25 11.16 -6.66 -12.82
CA ARG A 25 12.33 -5.86 -12.45
C ARG A 25 12.11 -5.28 -11.06
N VAL A 26 12.81 -5.83 -10.07
CA VAL A 26 12.59 -5.52 -8.66
C VAL A 26 13.57 -4.46 -8.19
N PRO A 27 13.08 -3.30 -7.71
CA PRO A 27 13.92 -2.17 -7.36
C PRO A 27 14.56 -2.36 -5.99
N PHE A 28 15.80 -1.89 -5.90
CA PHE A 28 16.53 -1.69 -4.66
C PHE A 28 17.36 -0.43 -4.76
N ARG A 29 17.94 -0.06 -3.63
CA ARG A 29 18.99 0.95 -3.57
C ARG A 29 20.28 0.31 -3.08
N GLU A 30 21.37 0.56 -3.80
CA GLU A 30 22.72 0.16 -3.37
C GLU A 30 23.50 1.38 -2.87
N ILE A 31 24.09 1.25 -1.68
CA ILE A 31 24.88 2.28 -1.01
C ILE A 31 26.35 1.91 -1.16
N THR A 32 27.11 2.77 -1.85
CA THR A 32 28.54 2.60 -2.01
C THR A 32 29.26 2.89 -0.69
N LEU A 33 30.13 1.98 -0.29
CA LEU A 33 30.95 2.11 0.91
C LEU A 33 32.36 2.61 0.56
N ALA A 34 32.94 3.42 1.44
CA ALA A 34 34.33 3.81 1.33
C ALA A 34 35.25 2.58 1.54
N PRO A 35 36.42 2.49 0.88
CA PRO A 35 37.38 1.42 1.12
C PRO A 35 37.88 1.36 2.57
N THR A 36 38.08 0.16 3.09
CA THR A 36 38.66 -0.08 4.42
C THR A 36 40.18 0.04 4.35
N LYS A 37 40.78 0.88 5.20
CA LYS A 37 42.24 0.92 5.39
C LYS A 37 42.62 0.06 6.60
N SER A 38 43.38 -1.00 6.37
CA SER A 38 43.87 -1.87 7.43
C SER A 38 45.03 -1.23 8.21
N MET A 39 45.34 -1.76 9.39
CA MET A 39 46.50 -1.32 10.19
C MET A 39 47.84 -1.52 9.48
N ASN A 40 47.90 -2.44 8.51
CA ASN A 40 49.11 -2.75 7.76
C ASN A 40 49.28 -1.85 6.51
N GLY A 41 48.34 -0.92 6.27
CA GLY A 41 48.35 -0.02 5.12
C GLY A 41 47.59 -0.53 3.90
N ASP A 42 47.12 -1.79 3.92
CA ASP A 42 46.34 -2.36 2.82
C ASP A 42 44.97 -1.69 2.69
N ILE A 43 44.53 -1.46 1.45
CA ILE A 43 43.21 -0.87 1.13
C ILE A 43 42.32 -1.98 0.57
N GLY A 44 41.28 -2.35 1.32
CA GLY A 44 40.25 -3.30 0.89
C GLY A 44 39.01 -2.58 0.36
N ALA A 45 38.54 -2.97 -0.82
CA ALA A 45 37.23 -2.53 -1.31
C ALA A 45 36.10 -3.19 -0.50
N ASN A 46 35.03 -2.45 -0.23
CA ASN A 46 33.84 -2.96 0.44
C ASN A 46 32.71 -3.10 -0.59
N ASP A 47 32.00 -4.22 -0.55
CA ASP A 47 30.81 -4.40 -1.38
C ASP A 47 29.72 -3.40 -1.00
N PRO A 48 28.94 -2.90 -1.98
CA PRO A 48 27.86 -1.97 -1.68
C PRO A 48 26.74 -2.67 -0.88
N VAL A 49 26.14 -1.92 0.04
CA VAL A 49 25.01 -2.39 0.85
C VAL A 49 23.73 -2.18 0.07
N ARG A 50 23.02 -3.28 -0.20
CA ARG A 50 21.70 -3.22 -0.80
C ARG A 50 20.63 -3.06 0.28
N VAL A 51 19.69 -2.16 0.06
CA VAL A 51 18.55 -1.91 0.97
C VAL A 51 17.24 -1.91 0.19
N TYR A 52 16.15 -2.22 0.90
CA TYR A 52 14.79 -2.03 0.41
C TYR A 52 14.59 -0.56 -0.01
N ASP A 53 13.83 -0.35 -1.09
CA ASP A 53 13.59 0.97 -1.64
C ASP A 53 12.15 1.08 -2.17
N THR A 54 11.39 2.00 -1.58
CA THR A 54 9.97 2.26 -1.91
C THR A 54 9.78 3.53 -2.72
N SER A 55 10.85 4.27 -3.02
CA SER A 55 10.80 5.57 -3.69
C SER A 55 10.37 5.50 -5.17
N GLY A 56 10.27 4.29 -5.73
CA GLY A 56 9.85 4.06 -7.11
C GLY A 56 10.74 4.72 -8.17
N PRO A 57 10.22 4.88 -9.41
CA PRO A 57 10.96 5.53 -10.49
C PRO A 57 11.38 6.97 -10.19
N TRP A 58 10.73 7.66 -9.25
CA TRP A 58 11.05 9.07 -8.92
C TRP A 58 12.47 9.30 -8.41
N SER A 59 13.14 8.27 -7.88
CA SER A 59 14.54 8.35 -7.45
C SER A 59 15.53 7.74 -8.45
N ASP A 60 15.04 7.22 -9.58
CA ASP A 60 15.87 6.66 -10.63
C ASP A 60 16.38 7.79 -11.55
N PRO A 61 17.69 8.03 -11.66
CA PRO A 61 18.22 9.04 -12.57
C PRO A 61 17.87 8.80 -14.04
N ASP A 62 17.60 7.55 -14.43
CA ASP A 62 17.27 7.20 -15.81
C ASP A 62 15.76 7.41 -16.12
N PHE A 63 14.96 7.77 -15.10
CA PHE A 63 13.56 8.12 -15.26
C PHE A 63 13.39 9.64 -15.43
N HIS A 64 12.73 10.04 -16.51
CA HIS A 64 12.51 11.45 -16.88
C HIS A 64 11.02 11.80 -17.05
N GLY A 65 10.12 11.02 -16.44
CA GLY A 65 8.68 11.27 -16.50
C GLY A 65 8.26 12.49 -15.67
N ASP A 66 7.07 13.00 -15.97
CA ASP A 66 6.46 14.14 -15.28
C ASP A 66 5.21 13.72 -14.50
N VAL A 67 4.92 14.41 -13.40
CA VAL A 67 3.76 14.10 -12.54
C VAL A 67 2.42 14.28 -13.28
N THR A 68 2.41 15.11 -14.33
CA THR A 68 1.26 15.30 -15.23
C THR A 68 1.05 14.13 -16.20
N GLN A 69 1.97 13.17 -16.27
CA GLN A 69 1.83 11.96 -17.09
C GLN A 69 1.57 10.71 -16.23
N GLY A 70 1.91 10.79 -14.94
CA GLY A 70 1.90 9.64 -14.04
C GLY A 70 3.10 8.72 -14.23
N LEU A 71 3.19 7.71 -13.38
CA LEU A 71 4.21 6.67 -13.47
C LEU A 71 3.90 5.66 -14.59
N PRO A 72 4.93 5.00 -15.15
CA PRO A 72 4.73 3.90 -16.07
C PRO A 72 3.91 2.77 -15.42
N PRO A 73 2.88 2.23 -16.10
CA PRO A 73 2.02 1.20 -15.55
C PRO A 73 2.68 -0.19 -15.62
N LEU A 74 3.68 -0.43 -14.76
CA LEU A 74 4.55 -1.61 -14.78
C LEU A 74 3.79 -2.94 -14.77
N ARG A 75 2.66 -3.02 -14.04
CA ARG A 75 1.88 -4.25 -13.88
C ARG A 75 0.84 -4.45 -14.99
N ALA A 76 0.59 -3.47 -15.85
CA ALA A 76 -0.53 -3.52 -16.82
C ALA A 76 -0.47 -4.75 -17.73
N LYS A 77 0.74 -5.13 -18.18
CA LYS A 77 0.93 -6.34 -18.98
C LYS A 77 0.58 -7.61 -18.18
N TRP A 78 1.01 -7.70 -16.92
CA TRP A 78 0.81 -8.86 -16.04
C TRP A 78 -0.67 -9.07 -15.70
N ILE A 79 -1.40 -7.97 -15.53
CA ILE A 79 -2.84 -7.97 -15.24
C ILE A 79 -3.60 -8.48 -16.46
N ARG A 80 -3.32 -7.93 -17.64
CA ARG A 80 -4.01 -8.31 -18.89
C ARG A 80 -3.64 -9.70 -19.39
N SER A 81 -2.38 -10.13 -19.22
CA SER A 81 -1.91 -11.42 -19.73
C SER A 81 -2.52 -12.63 -19.03
N ARG A 82 -3.10 -12.46 -17.83
CA ARG A 82 -3.85 -13.53 -17.15
C ARG A 82 -5.15 -13.90 -17.88
N GLY A 83 -5.75 -12.94 -18.58
CA GLY A 83 -7.00 -13.15 -19.29
C GLY A 83 -8.25 -13.04 -18.42
N ASP A 84 -8.12 -12.73 -17.13
CA ASP A 84 -9.22 -12.77 -16.15
C ASP A 84 -9.97 -11.44 -15.96
N VAL A 85 -9.48 -10.37 -16.62
CA VAL A 85 -10.06 -9.01 -16.54
C VAL A 85 -10.64 -8.55 -17.87
N GLU A 86 -11.65 -7.70 -17.81
CA GLU A 86 -12.26 -7.02 -18.95
C GLU A 86 -12.32 -5.51 -18.73
N GLU A 87 -12.28 -4.77 -19.84
CA GLU A 87 -12.58 -3.33 -19.85
C GLU A 87 -14.10 -3.12 -19.86
N TYR A 88 -14.55 -2.08 -19.18
CA TYR A 88 -15.94 -1.64 -19.19
C TYR A 88 -16.01 -0.12 -19.07
N GLU A 89 -17.20 0.46 -19.29
CA GLU A 89 -17.39 1.91 -19.34
C GLU A 89 -17.00 2.63 -18.03
N GLY A 90 -17.18 1.96 -16.89
CA GLY A 90 -16.95 2.56 -15.58
C GLY A 90 -18.09 3.48 -15.14
N ARG A 91 -17.90 4.08 -13.98
CA ARG A 91 -18.77 5.09 -13.40
C ARG A 91 -18.42 6.49 -13.92
N GLU A 92 -19.43 7.28 -14.27
CA GLU A 92 -19.23 8.72 -14.55
C GLU A 92 -18.88 9.48 -13.27
N VAL A 93 -17.89 10.36 -13.34
CA VAL A 93 -17.51 11.22 -12.21
C VAL A 93 -18.54 12.33 -12.09
N GLN A 94 -19.05 12.52 -10.87
CA GLN A 94 -20.08 13.49 -10.55
C GLN A 94 -19.48 14.64 -9.73
N PRO A 95 -20.04 15.86 -9.80
CA PRO A 95 -19.57 17.00 -9.00
C PRO A 95 -19.50 16.70 -7.49
N ILE A 96 -20.40 15.83 -7.01
CA ILE A 96 -20.49 15.44 -5.60
C ILE A 96 -19.27 14.65 -5.11
N ASP A 97 -18.52 14.01 -6.01
CA ASP A 97 -17.30 13.26 -5.69
C ASP A 97 -16.18 14.16 -5.18
N ASP A 98 -16.21 15.42 -5.62
CA ASP A 98 -15.31 16.49 -5.23
C ASP A 98 -15.96 17.50 -4.26
N GLY A 99 -17.11 17.14 -3.67
CA GLY A 99 -17.80 17.96 -2.68
C GLY A 99 -18.55 19.17 -3.27
N TRP A 100 -18.96 19.10 -4.54
CA TRP A 100 -19.73 20.13 -5.24
C TRP A 100 -21.19 19.73 -5.42
N LEU A 101 -22.09 20.72 -5.36
CA LEU A 101 -23.54 20.49 -5.48
C LEU A 101 -24.00 20.33 -6.93
N SER A 102 -23.25 20.89 -7.88
CA SER A 102 -23.53 20.87 -9.32
C SER A 102 -22.33 21.41 -10.09
N ASP A 103 -22.29 21.18 -11.40
CA ASP A 103 -21.29 21.79 -12.29
C ASP A 103 -21.31 23.31 -12.22
N ALA A 104 -22.51 23.90 -12.08
CA ALA A 104 -22.66 25.35 -11.92
C ALA A 104 -22.05 25.85 -10.59
N HIS A 105 -22.18 25.08 -9.50
CA HIS A 105 -21.55 25.42 -8.21
C HIS A 105 -20.02 25.33 -8.31
N ALA A 106 -19.49 24.29 -8.97
CA ALA A 106 -18.06 24.15 -9.22
C ALA A 106 -17.53 25.33 -10.05
N ALA A 107 -18.18 25.66 -11.17
CA ALA A 107 -17.78 26.77 -12.05
C ALA A 107 -17.83 28.13 -11.33
N TYR A 108 -18.87 28.38 -10.53
CA TYR A 108 -19.00 29.62 -9.77
C TYR A 108 -17.91 29.79 -8.71
N ALA A 109 -17.56 28.71 -7.99
CA ALA A 109 -16.51 28.73 -7.00
C ALA A 109 -15.14 29.05 -7.62
N ASN A 110 -14.86 28.50 -8.81
CA ASN A 110 -13.64 28.76 -9.57
C ASN A 110 -13.55 30.22 -10.07
N GLY A 111 -14.67 30.85 -10.42
CA GLY A 111 -14.70 32.20 -10.98
C GLY A 111 -14.44 33.34 -9.99
N LYS A 112 -14.51 33.11 -8.67
CA LYS A 112 -14.45 34.19 -7.66
C LYS A 112 -13.08 34.40 -7.00
N ARG A 113 -12.15 33.43 -7.04
CA ARG A 113 -10.78 33.57 -6.53
C ARG A 113 -9.85 32.57 -7.22
N PRO A 114 -8.77 33.00 -7.90
CA PRO A 114 -7.68 32.10 -8.24
C PRO A 114 -6.85 31.87 -6.97
N THR A 115 -7.40 31.14 -6.00
CA THR A 115 -6.56 30.53 -4.97
C THR A 115 -5.77 29.40 -5.62
N LEU A 116 -4.47 29.29 -5.32
CA LEU A 116 -3.58 28.24 -5.84
C LEU A 116 -4.17 26.82 -5.76
N ASN A 117 -5.08 26.56 -4.81
CA ASN A 117 -5.76 25.27 -4.62
C ASN A 117 -6.86 24.95 -5.66
N VAL A 118 -7.13 25.82 -6.64
CA VAL A 118 -8.30 25.73 -7.56
C VAL A 118 -7.91 25.86 -9.03
N GLN A 119 -6.61 25.79 -9.36
CA GLN A 119 -6.23 25.54 -10.75
C GLN A 119 -6.39 24.04 -11.00
N HIS A 120 -7.37 23.72 -11.84
CA HIS A 120 -7.59 22.38 -12.36
C HIS A 120 -6.44 22.02 -13.31
N PRO A 121 -5.69 20.97 -13.03
CA PRO A 121 -5.40 20.00 -14.06
C PRO A 121 -6.34 18.83 -13.76
N THR A 122 -7.60 18.96 -14.17
CA THR A 122 -8.42 17.76 -14.32
C THR A 122 -7.72 16.90 -15.35
N PHE A 123 -7.79 15.58 -15.19
CA PHE A 123 -7.32 14.58 -16.17
C PHE A 123 -8.00 14.68 -17.56
N ASN A 124 -8.78 15.74 -17.79
CA ASN A 124 -9.50 16.07 -19.02
C ASN A 124 -9.04 17.41 -19.66
N GLY A 125 -7.99 18.06 -19.14
CA GLY A 125 -7.35 19.23 -19.75
C GLY A 125 -6.15 18.85 -20.64
N ASP A 126 -5.76 19.74 -21.55
CA ASP A 126 -4.57 19.58 -22.39
C ASP A 126 -3.32 19.32 -21.51
N GLY A 127 -2.74 18.12 -21.61
CA GLY A 127 -1.53 17.71 -20.89
C GLY A 127 -1.74 16.80 -19.67
N ALA A 128 -2.98 16.48 -19.30
CA ALA A 128 -3.24 15.52 -18.23
C ALA A 128 -3.31 14.07 -18.74
N PRO A 129 -3.03 13.04 -17.92
CA PRO A 129 -3.01 11.66 -18.41
C PRO A 129 -4.41 11.25 -18.86
N SER A 130 -4.51 10.59 -20.01
CA SER A 130 -5.80 10.12 -20.53
C SER A 130 -6.50 9.25 -19.48
N ARG A 131 -7.76 9.57 -19.16
CA ARG A 131 -8.64 8.72 -18.33
C ARG A 131 -8.56 7.27 -18.83
N ARG A 132 -7.97 6.38 -18.03
CA ARG A 132 -7.84 4.98 -18.39
C ARG A 132 -9.20 4.30 -18.30
N THR A 133 -9.49 3.46 -19.27
CA THR A 133 -10.66 2.58 -19.21
C THR A 133 -10.49 1.62 -18.03
N PRO A 134 -11.43 1.61 -17.06
CA PRO A 134 -11.31 0.76 -15.90
C PRO A 134 -11.42 -0.70 -16.27
N LEU A 135 -10.72 -1.53 -15.50
CA LEU A 135 -10.78 -2.97 -15.57
C LEU A 135 -11.59 -3.52 -14.40
N ARG A 136 -12.26 -4.65 -14.63
CA ARG A 136 -12.91 -5.47 -13.60
C ARG A 136 -12.72 -6.96 -13.90
N ALA A 137 -12.95 -7.80 -12.89
CA ALA A 137 -13.02 -9.25 -13.07
C ALA A 137 -14.08 -9.67 -14.10
N LYS A 138 -13.77 -10.67 -14.94
CA LYS A 138 -14.71 -11.22 -15.93
C LYS A 138 -15.77 -12.13 -15.34
N SER A 139 -15.36 -13.09 -14.51
CA SER A 139 -16.25 -14.19 -14.09
C SER A 139 -15.98 -14.79 -12.72
N HIS A 140 -14.76 -14.64 -12.19
CA HIS A 140 -14.37 -15.14 -10.88
C HIS A 140 -13.55 -14.08 -10.14
N PRO A 141 -13.39 -14.19 -8.81
CA PRO A 141 -12.47 -13.34 -8.06
C PRO A 141 -11.06 -13.35 -8.68
N ILE A 142 -10.44 -12.19 -8.78
CA ILE A 142 -9.11 -12.02 -9.41
C ILE A 142 -8.03 -11.70 -8.37
N THR A 143 -8.27 -12.06 -7.11
CA THR A 143 -7.42 -11.63 -6.00
C THR A 143 -6.13 -12.43 -5.88
N GLN A 144 -5.08 -11.85 -5.29
CA GLN A 144 -3.87 -12.64 -4.98
C GLN A 144 -4.18 -13.85 -4.09
N LEU A 145 -5.15 -13.73 -3.17
CA LEU A 145 -5.64 -14.85 -2.34
C LEU A 145 -6.27 -15.96 -3.20
N TYR A 146 -7.08 -15.59 -4.19
CA TYR A 146 -7.67 -16.54 -5.12
C TYR A 146 -6.58 -17.30 -5.87
N TYR A 147 -5.66 -16.61 -6.55
CA TYR A 147 -4.57 -17.26 -7.29
C TYR A 147 -3.69 -18.13 -6.38
N ALA A 148 -3.38 -17.64 -5.17
CA ALA A 148 -2.58 -18.38 -4.21
C ALA A 148 -3.24 -19.71 -3.82
N ARG A 149 -4.55 -19.72 -3.55
CA ARG A 149 -5.30 -20.94 -3.22
C ARG A 149 -5.43 -21.91 -4.38
N GLN A 150 -5.34 -21.43 -5.62
CA GLN A 150 -5.25 -22.28 -6.82
C GLN A 150 -3.85 -22.83 -7.09
N GLY A 151 -2.85 -22.50 -6.26
CA GLY A 151 -1.47 -22.94 -6.47
C GLY A 151 -0.73 -22.13 -7.54
N ILE A 152 -1.25 -20.97 -7.95
CA ILE A 152 -0.68 -20.13 -9.00
C ILE A 152 0.31 -19.13 -8.38
N ILE A 153 1.52 -19.06 -8.94
CA ILE A 153 2.52 -18.04 -8.59
C ILE A 153 2.43 -16.89 -9.60
N THR A 154 1.96 -15.74 -9.12
CA THR A 154 1.77 -14.54 -9.94
C THR A 154 3.10 -13.76 -10.10
N PRO A 155 3.21 -12.85 -11.09
CA PRO A 155 4.34 -11.93 -11.19
C PRO A 155 4.55 -11.10 -9.92
N GLU A 156 3.48 -10.69 -9.23
CA GLU A 156 3.58 -9.99 -7.93
C GLU A 156 4.23 -10.86 -6.86
N MET A 157 3.87 -12.15 -6.77
CA MET A 157 4.46 -13.07 -5.80
C MET A 157 5.95 -13.30 -6.03
N GLU A 158 6.38 -13.39 -7.29
CA GLU A 158 7.82 -13.43 -7.61
C GLU A 158 8.52 -12.10 -7.28
N PHE A 159 7.91 -10.98 -7.66
CA PHE A 159 8.45 -9.65 -7.38
C PHE A 159 8.76 -9.49 -5.89
N ILE A 160 7.79 -9.84 -5.05
CA ILE A 160 7.91 -9.83 -3.59
C ILE A 160 9.03 -10.75 -3.11
N ALA A 161 9.08 -11.98 -3.60
CA ALA A 161 10.10 -12.94 -3.18
C ALA A 161 11.51 -12.41 -3.41
N ILE A 162 11.74 -11.76 -4.55
CA ILE A 162 13.01 -11.11 -4.83
C ILE A 162 13.20 -9.91 -3.89
N ARG A 163 12.17 -9.07 -3.72
CA ARG A 163 12.20 -7.82 -2.93
C ARG A 163 12.54 -8.06 -1.46
N GLU A 164 12.03 -9.14 -0.86
CA GLU A 164 12.25 -9.46 0.55
C GLU A 164 13.63 -10.10 0.85
N ASN A 165 14.37 -10.55 -0.18
CA ASN A 165 15.67 -11.21 0.03
C ASN A 165 16.89 -10.26 0.03
N HIS A 166 16.75 -9.00 -0.39
CA HIS A 166 17.80 -7.96 -0.33
C HIS A 166 19.19 -8.31 -0.90
N ARG A 167 19.37 -9.38 -1.71
CA ARG A 167 20.65 -9.95 -2.26
C ARG A 167 21.18 -11.21 -1.56
N ILE A 168 20.54 -11.72 -0.50
CA ILE A 168 21.02 -12.89 0.26
C ILE A 168 21.12 -14.14 -0.62
N ALA A 169 20.15 -14.38 -1.51
CA ALA A 169 20.14 -15.56 -2.38
C ALA A 169 21.35 -15.65 -3.33
N SER A 170 21.77 -14.52 -3.94
CA SER A 170 22.89 -14.51 -4.89
C SER A 170 24.26 -14.67 -4.23
N GLN A 171 24.45 -14.20 -3.00
CA GLN A 171 25.73 -14.36 -2.30
C GLN A 171 25.97 -15.82 -1.90
N LYS A 172 24.93 -16.58 -1.50
CA LYS A 172 25.09 -18.01 -1.16
C LYS A 172 25.58 -18.85 -2.35
N ASP A 173 25.17 -18.52 -3.58
CA ASP A 173 25.63 -19.21 -4.79
C ASP A 173 27.08 -18.87 -5.15
N ASP A 174 27.50 -17.60 -5.07
CA ASP A 174 28.89 -17.20 -5.29
C ASP A 174 29.86 -17.86 -4.29
N PHE A 175 29.42 -18.06 -3.03
CA PHE A 175 30.21 -18.76 -2.01
C PHE A 175 30.24 -20.28 -2.20
N ARG A 176 29.17 -20.90 -2.72
CA ARG A 176 29.19 -22.33 -3.09
C ARG A 176 30.10 -22.63 -4.29
N ILE A 177 30.30 -21.64 -5.17
CA ILE A 177 31.08 -21.77 -6.40
C ILE A 177 32.59 -21.50 -6.17
N LYS A 178 32.99 -20.80 -5.10
CA LYS A 178 34.39 -20.77 -4.64
C LYS A 178 34.79 -22.09 -3.97
N LYS A 179 34.77 -23.19 -4.71
CA LYS A 179 35.64 -24.33 -4.47
C LYS A 179 36.94 -24.04 -5.19
N ASP A 180 38.05 -24.02 -4.47
CA ASP A 180 39.36 -23.93 -5.10
C ASP A 180 39.52 -25.10 -6.09
N GLY A 181 40.36 -24.92 -7.11
CA GLY A 181 40.65 -25.93 -8.15
C GLY A 181 41.20 -27.28 -7.66
N ASN A 182 41.22 -27.50 -6.34
CA ASN A 182 41.58 -28.74 -5.65
C ASN A 182 40.40 -29.42 -4.92
N GLY A 183 39.17 -28.92 -5.04
CA GLY A 183 37.96 -29.57 -4.49
C GLY A 183 37.79 -29.48 -2.97
N ASN A 184 38.68 -28.78 -2.26
CA ASN A 184 38.54 -28.49 -0.84
C ASN A 184 37.79 -27.16 -0.65
N SER A 185 36.74 -27.19 0.19
CA SER A 185 36.11 -25.96 0.69
C SER A 185 37.04 -25.29 1.68
N GLU A 186 37.30 -23.99 1.53
CA GLU A 186 38.00 -23.13 2.50
C GLU A 186 37.27 -22.97 3.86
N PHE A 187 36.28 -23.82 4.15
CA PHE A 187 35.73 -23.96 5.48
C PHE A 187 36.45 -25.09 6.19
N HIS A 188 37.43 -24.72 7.03
CA HIS A 188 37.67 -25.50 8.24
C HIS A 188 36.30 -25.78 8.88
N ASN A 189 36.01 -27.06 9.12
CA ASN A 189 34.90 -27.53 9.94
C ASN A 189 34.93 -26.80 11.30
N SER A 190 34.28 -25.64 11.40
CA SER A 190 33.92 -25.02 12.66
C SER A 190 32.48 -25.40 12.96
N SER A 191 32.25 -26.68 13.22
CA SER A 191 31.03 -27.23 13.82
C SER A 191 30.76 -26.69 15.25
N PHE A 192 31.34 -25.54 15.60
CA PHE A 192 31.32 -24.87 16.90
C PHE A 192 30.91 -23.39 16.82
N LEU A 193 30.71 -22.82 15.63
CA LEU A 193 30.22 -21.44 15.48
C LEU A 193 28.78 -21.45 14.97
N PRO A 194 27.84 -20.76 15.64
CA PRO A 194 26.42 -20.77 15.28
C PRO A 194 26.10 -20.03 13.96
N HIS A 195 27.09 -19.38 13.32
CA HIS A 195 26.90 -18.64 12.07
C HIS A 195 28.03 -18.91 11.06
N PRO A 196 27.72 -19.10 9.76
CA PRO A 196 28.70 -19.37 8.71
C PRO A 196 29.49 -18.13 8.25
N PHE A 197 29.14 -16.93 8.75
CA PHE A 197 29.74 -15.66 8.34
C PHE A 197 30.38 -14.92 9.52
N ASP A 198 31.55 -14.34 9.27
CA ASP A 198 32.22 -13.42 10.20
C ASP A 198 31.35 -12.20 10.50
N ARG A 199 31.55 -11.59 11.68
CA ARG A 199 30.76 -10.45 12.15
C ARG A 199 30.80 -9.22 11.24
N ASN A 200 31.88 -9.06 10.47
CA ASN A 200 32.08 -7.95 9.53
C ASN A 200 31.51 -8.24 8.13
N HIS A 201 30.86 -9.40 7.93
CA HIS A 201 30.27 -9.79 6.66
C HIS A 201 28.81 -9.33 6.56
N LEU A 202 28.38 -8.82 5.39
CA LEU A 202 27.03 -8.30 5.19
C LEU A 202 25.91 -9.34 5.36
N ALA A 203 26.23 -10.62 5.15
CA ALA A 203 25.30 -11.73 5.37
C ALA A 203 25.21 -12.19 6.84
N HIS A 204 25.99 -11.59 7.75
CA HIS A 204 25.86 -11.87 9.18
C HIS A 204 24.57 -11.24 9.72
N GLN A 205 23.74 -12.05 10.39
CA GLN A 205 22.54 -11.61 11.08
C GLN A 205 22.67 -11.92 12.57
N HIS A 206 22.27 -10.97 13.41
CA HIS A 206 22.20 -11.20 14.85
C HIS A 206 21.09 -12.20 15.19
N ALA A 207 21.34 -13.05 16.19
CA ALA A 207 20.29 -13.88 16.76
C ALA A 207 19.17 -13.00 17.34
N GLY A 208 17.93 -13.29 16.97
CA GLY A 208 16.72 -12.66 17.50
C GLY A 208 15.70 -13.71 17.96
N ASP A 209 14.63 -13.25 18.61
CA ASP A 209 13.49 -14.09 18.98
C ASP A 209 12.27 -13.65 18.15
N ALA A 210 11.75 -14.56 17.32
CA ALA A 210 10.62 -14.31 16.44
C ALA A 210 9.26 -14.61 17.11
N PHE A 211 9.27 -15.06 18.38
CA PHE A 211 8.09 -15.46 19.15
C PHE A 211 7.19 -16.46 18.39
N GLY A 212 7.81 -17.45 17.77
CA GLY A 212 7.13 -18.51 17.00
C GLY A 212 6.72 -18.13 15.57
N ALA A 213 7.23 -17.03 15.00
CA ALA A 213 7.08 -16.77 13.56
C ALA A 213 7.93 -17.76 12.72
N GLU A 214 7.49 -18.02 11.50
CA GLU A 214 8.11 -18.96 10.55
C GLU A 214 8.84 -18.19 9.45
N ILE A 215 9.86 -17.41 9.85
CA ILE A 215 10.67 -16.63 8.89
C ILE A 215 11.71 -17.54 8.26
N PRO A 216 11.64 -17.83 6.94
CA PRO A 216 12.62 -18.69 6.29
C PRO A 216 13.94 -17.94 6.05
N GLU A 217 15.03 -18.68 5.83
CA GLU A 217 16.31 -18.08 5.43
C GLU A 217 16.28 -17.43 4.05
N GLU A 218 15.41 -17.92 3.17
CA GLU A 218 15.19 -17.41 1.82
C GLU A 218 13.70 -17.34 1.54
N ILE A 219 13.24 -16.18 1.09
CA ILE A 219 11.85 -15.97 0.69
C ILE A 219 11.69 -16.42 -0.76
N THR A 220 11.04 -17.56 -0.99
CA THR A 220 10.74 -18.04 -2.36
C THR A 220 9.36 -17.58 -2.81
N ALA A 221 9.12 -17.54 -4.12
CA ALA A 221 7.80 -17.21 -4.66
C ALA A 221 6.72 -18.21 -4.19
N GLU A 222 7.09 -19.48 -3.97
CA GLU A 222 6.21 -20.49 -3.39
C GLU A 222 5.92 -20.24 -1.90
N PHE A 223 6.90 -19.77 -1.13
CA PHE A 223 6.65 -19.34 0.26
C PHE A 223 5.67 -18.17 0.31
N VAL A 224 5.87 -17.14 -0.53
CA VAL A 224 4.95 -16.00 -0.65
C VAL A 224 3.54 -16.47 -0.99
N ARG A 225 3.38 -17.27 -2.06
CA ARG A 225 2.11 -17.88 -2.45
C ARG A 225 1.48 -18.64 -1.28
N SER A 226 2.25 -19.48 -0.61
CA SER A 226 1.73 -20.30 0.47
C SER A 226 1.30 -19.48 1.69
N ASP A 227 1.97 -18.38 2.02
CA ASP A 227 1.60 -17.54 3.17
C ASP A 227 0.32 -16.73 2.87
N ILE A 228 0.18 -16.27 1.62
CA ILE A 228 -1.04 -15.65 1.10
C ILE A 228 -2.21 -16.64 1.12
N ALA A 229 -2.02 -17.88 0.63
CA ALA A 229 -3.09 -18.88 0.54
C ALA A 229 -3.73 -19.20 1.91
N ARG A 230 -2.92 -19.13 2.97
CA ARG A 230 -3.32 -19.34 4.38
C ARG A 230 -3.88 -18.08 5.06
N GLY A 231 -3.89 -16.93 4.38
CA GLY A 231 -4.35 -15.65 4.93
C GLY A 231 -3.40 -15.02 5.96
N ARG A 232 -2.11 -15.41 6.00
CA ARG A 232 -1.12 -14.80 6.92
C ARG A 232 -0.36 -13.62 6.32
N ALA A 233 -0.48 -13.44 5.02
CA ALA A 233 0.09 -12.33 4.28
C ALA A 233 -0.85 -11.86 3.18
N ILE A 234 -0.77 -10.58 2.84
CA ILE A 234 -1.54 -9.96 1.77
C ILE A 234 -0.63 -9.18 0.82
N VAL A 235 -1.15 -8.95 -0.38
CA VAL A 235 -0.51 -8.17 -1.44
C VAL A 235 -1.56 -7.18 -1.95
N PRO A 236 -1.60 -5.94 -1.41
CA PRO A 236 -2.57 -4.94 -1.82
C PRO A 236 -2.19 -4.42 -3.21
N ALA A 237 -2.96 -4.84 -4.22
CA ALA A 237 -2.52 -4.76 -5.60
C ALA A 237 -3.70 -4.67 -6.57
N ASN A 238 -4.51 -3.63 -6.44
CA ASN A 238 -5.69 -3.42 -7.29
C ASN A 238 -5.28 -3.43 -8.77
N ILE A 239 -6.09 -4.08 -9.61
CA ILE A 239 -5.86 -4.18 -11.06
C ILE A 239 -5.88 -2.83 -11.80
N ASN A 240 -6.51 -1.82 -11.21
CA ASN A 240 -6.54 -0.45 -11.74
C ASN A 240 -5.39 0.41 -11.20
N HIS A 241 -4.48 -0.15 -10.41
CA HIS A 241 -3.23 0.50 -9.98
C HIS A 241 -1.98 -0.21 -10.54
N PRO A 242 -1.79 -0.18 -11.87
CA PRO A 242 -0.66 -0.85 -12.48
C PRO A 242 0.68 -0.14 -12.25
N GLU A 243 0.71 1.08 -11.73
CA GLU A 243 1.92 1.83 -11.37
C GLU A 243 2.61 1.31 -10.10
N SER A 244 1.85 0.69 -9.20
CA SER A 244 2.35 0.20 -7.91
C SER A 244 3.38 -0.91 -8.10
N GLU A 245 4.52 -0.79 -7.42
CA GLU A 245 5.54 -1.82 -7.29
C GLU A 245 5.13 -2.81 -6.18
N PRO A 246 4.88 -4.10 -6.48
CA PRO A 246 4.32 -5.03 -5.51
C PRO A 246 5.14 -5.15 -4.21
N MET A 247 4.42 -5.28 -3.11
CA MET A 247 4.97 -5.50 -1.76
C MET A 247 4.06 -6.44 -0.98
N VAL A 248 4.56 -6.98 0.13
CA VAL A 248 3.83 -7.91 1.01
C VAL A 248 3.74 -7.38 2.43
N ILE A 249 2.57 -7.59 3.02
CA ILE A 249 2.32 -7.35 4.45
C ILE A 249 2.04 -8.69 5.09
N GLY A 250 2.87 -9.10 6.05
CA GLY A 250 2.71 -10.35 6.78
C GLY A 250 3.79 -10.54 7.83
N ARG A 251 3.51 -11.36 8.85
CA ARG A 251 4.40 -11.52 10.02
C ARG A 251 5.77 -12.11 9.68
N ASN A 252 5.85 -12.91 8.62
CA ASN A 252 7.08 -13.62 8.23
C ASN A 252 7.96 -12.83 7.24
N PHE A 253 7.66 -11.55 7.03
CA PHE A 253 8.32 -10.66 6.08
C PHE A 253 8.89 -9.44 6.82
N LEU A 254 9.60 -8.57 6.11
CA LEU A 254 10.03 -7.29 6.67
C LEU A 254 8.83 -6.51 7.18
N VAL A 255 8.97 -5.88 8.36
CA VAL A 255 7.96 -4.96 8.89
C VAL A 255 7.78 -3.80 7.91
N LYS A 256 6.52 -3.49 7.59
CA LYS A 256 6.15 -2.43 6.65
C LYS A 256 5.57 -1.23 7.41
N ILE A 257 5.77 -0.04 6.86
CA ILE A 257 5.27 1.22 7.44
C ILE A 257 4.35 1.95 6.46
N ASN A 258 3.36 2.66 7.01
CA ASN A 258 2.40 3.46 6.27
C ASN A 258 2.60 4.95 6.58
N ALA A 259 2.46 5.82 5.58
CA ALA A 259 2.38 7.25 5.77
C ALA A 259 0.97 7.76 5.44
N ASN A 260 0.38 8.54 6.35
CA ASN A 260 -0.90 9.20 6.11
C ASN A 260 -0.67 10.57 5.48
N ILE A 261 -1.33 10.82 4.36
CA ILE A 261 -1.43 12.12 3.70
C ILE A 261 -2.90 12.49 3.55
N GLY A 262 -3.19 13.55 2.80
CA GLY A 262 -4.55 13.95 2.49
C GLY A 262 -4.77 15.43 2.75
N ASN A 263 -5.64 16.00 1.93
CA ASN A 263 -6.06 17.37 2.05
C ASN A 263 -7.01 17.53 3.25
N SER A 264 -7.20 18.78 3.66
CA SER A 264 -8.25 19.11 4.62
C SER A 264 -9.05 20.30 4.13
N ALA A 265 -10.24 20.50 4.69
CA ALA A 265 -11.06 21.67 4.39
C ALA A 265 -10.36 23.03 4.63
N VAL A 266 -9.21 23.05 5.30
CA VAL A 266 -8.49 24.26 5.72
C VAL A 266 -7.14 24.44 4.99
N ALA A 267 -6.55 23.39 4.41
CA ALA A 267 -5.22 23.44 3.84
C ALA A 267 -4.95 22.36 2.76
N SER A 268 -3.96 22.66 1.91
CA SER A 268 -3.35 21.83 0.87
C SER A 268 -3.94 21.88 -0.54
N SER A 269 -3.07 21.73 -1.54
CA SER A 269 -3.38 21.65 -2.98
C SER A 269 -3.03 20.26 -3.52
N ILE A 270 -3.50 19.92 -4.73
CA ILE A 270 -3.20 18.63 -5.37
C ILE A 270 -1.70 18.39 -5.48
N GLU A 271 -0.94 19.41 -5.88
CA GLU A 271 0.52 19.34 -6.06
C GLU A 271 1.23 19.04 -4.74
N GLU A 272 0.77 19.65 -3.64
CA GLU A 272 1.33 19.40 -2.30
C GLU A 272 1.03 17.97 -1.82
N GLU A 273 -0.15 17.41 -2.14
CA GLU A 273 -0.47 16.02 -1.81
C GLU A 273 0.38 15.02 -2.58
N VAL A 274 0.61 15.26 -3.87
CA VAL A 274 1.52 14.44 -4.69
C VAL A 274 2.95 14.52 -4.15
N GLU A 275 3.42 15.72 -3.78
CA GLU A 275 4.76 15.86 -3.20
C GLU A 275 4.88 15.21 -1.81
N LYS A 276 3.85 15.28 -0.96
CA LYS A 276 3.81 14.55 0.31
C LYS A 276 3.93 13.04 0.10
N MET A 277 3.22 12.47 -0.88
CA MET A 277 3.35 11.05 -1.25
C MET A 277 4.78 10.72 -1.71
N ARG A 278 5.35 11.50 -2.63
CA ARG A 278 6.72 11.31 -3.14
C ARG A 278 7.76 11.43 -2.04
N TRP A 279 7.58 12.39 -1.13
CA TRP A 279 8.45 12.59 0.02
C TRP A 279 8.38 11.41 0.99
N ALA A 280 7.18 10.94 1.33
CA ALA A 280 7.00 9.81 2.22
C ALA A 280 7.64 8.53 1.68
N THR A 281 7.40 8.19 0.42
CA THR A 281 7.97 7.02 -0.24
C THR A 281 9.49 7.12 -0.40
N LYS A 282 10.01 8.31 -0.68
CA LYS A 282 11.47 8.56 -0.68
C LYS A 282 12.14 8.19 0.64
N TRP A 283 11.46 8.39 1.77
CA TRP A 283 11.98 8.11 3.10
C TRP A 283 11.59 6.73 3.65
N GLY A 284 10.98 5.88 2.83
CA GLY A 284 10.73 4.48 3.17
C GLY A 284 9.29 4.13 3.54
N ALA A 285 8.31 5.01 3.30
CA ALA A 285 6.91 4.60 3.41
C ALA A 285 6.62 3.47 2.40
N ASP A 286 6.15 2.31 2.88
CA ASP A 286 5.85 1.13 2.06
C ASP A 286 4.43 1.16 1.49
N THR A 287 3.56 1.92 2.13
CA THR A 287 2.18 2.22 1.71
C THR A 287 1.85 3.67 2.08
N VAL A 288 0.87 4.25 1.40
CA VAL A 288 0.38 5.60 1.69
C VAL A 288 -1.13 5.58 1.78
N MET A 289 -1.71 6.19 2.80
CA MET A 289 -3.15 6.41 2.86
C MET A 289 -3.52 7.84 2.51
N ASP A 290 -4.43 7.99 1.56
CA ASP A 290 -5.12 9.25 1.32
C ASP A 290 -6.30 9.39 2.29
N LEU A 291 -6.14 10.26 3.29
CA LEU A 291 -7.16 10.59 4.29
C LEU A 291 -7.80 11.96 4.02
N SER A 292 -7.79 12.40 2.76
CA SER A 292 -8.39 13.65 2.30
C SER A 292 -9.84 13.82 2.77
N THR A 293 -10.19 15.05 3.12
CA THR A 293 -11.55 15.45 3.55
C THR A 293 -11.90 16.83 3.01
N GLY A 294 -13.19 17.06 2.77
CA GLY A 294 -13.69 18.28 2.13
C GLY A 294 -13.78 18.15 0.62
N LYS A 295 -13.22 19.13 -0.11
CA LYS A 295 -13.41 19.26 -1.56
C LYS A 295 -12.30 18.61 -2.35
N ASN A 296 -12.58 18.33 -3.63
CA ASN A 296 -11.63 17.80 -4.61
C ASN A 296 -10.99 16.45 -4.21
N ILE A 297 -11.67 15.64 -3.39
CA ILE A 297 -11.13 14.37 -2.89
C ILE A 297 -10.87 13.41 -4.06
N HIS A 298 -11.82 13.28 -4.99
CA HIS A 298 -11.67 12.40 -6.15
C HIS A 298 -10.50 12.83 -7.03
N ALA A 299 -10.45 14.12 -7.38
CA ALA A 299 -9.38 14.67 -8.20
C ALA A 299 -8.01 14.52 -7.53
N THR A 300 -7.85 14.92 -6.26
CA THR A 300 -6.60 14.76 -5.50
C THR A 300 -6.13 13.31 -5.50
N ARG A 301 -7.03 12.36 -5.25
CA ARG A 301 -6.70 10.94 -5.19
C ARG A 301 -6.25 10.38 -6.54
N GLU A 302 -6.86 10.81 -7.64
CA GLU A 302 -6.45 10.41 -8.99
C GLU A 302 -4.98 10.77 -9.24
N TRP A 303 -4.59 12.01 -8.90
CA TRP A 303 -3.20 12.45 -9.01
C TRP A 303 -2.25 11.64 -8.12
N ILE A 304 -2.66 11.31 -6.89
CA ILE A 304 -1.85 10.48 -5.98
C ILE A 304 -1.64 9.10 -6.57
N ILE A 305 -2.71 8.38 -6.95
CA ILE A 305 -2.61 6.99 -7.41
C ILE A 305 -1.77 6.90 -8.69
N ARG A 306 -2.02 7.77 -9.67
CA ARG A 306 -1.28 7.75 -10.94
C ARG A 306 0.22 8.03 -10.77
N ASN A 307 0.62 8.66 -9.68
CA ASN A 307 2.01 8.98 -9.37
C ASN A 307 2.62 8.08 -8.28
N SER A 308 1.85 7.17 -7.69
CA SER A 308 2.31 6.36 -6.56
C SER A 308 3.01 5.09 -7.02
N PRO A 309 4.26 4.84 -6.57
CA PRO A 309 4.91 3.55 -6.78
C PRO A 309 4.55 2.54 -5.69
N VAL A 310 3.78 2.93 -4.68
CA VAL A 310 3.39 2.09 -3.54
C VAL A 310 1.87 1.93 -3.46
N PRO A 311 1.36 0.89 -2.77
CA PRO A 311 -0.07 0.74 -2.56
C PRO A 311 -0.70 1.94 -1.86
N ILE A 312 -1.87 2.36 -2.37
CA ILE A 312 -2.68 3.45 -1.81
C ILE A 312 -3.86 2.89 -1.04
N GLY A 313 -4.02 3.35 0.20
CA GLY A 313 -5.19 3.06 1.02
C GLY A 313 -6.11 4.25 1.20
N THR A 314 -7.37 3.98 1.51
CA THR A 314 -8.34 5.02 1.88
C THR A 314 -9.25 4.58 3.02
N VAL A 315 -10.06 5.52 3.51
CA VAL A 315 -11.19 5.25 4.40
C VAL A 315 -12.46 5.68 3.65
N PRO A 316 -13.13 4.78 2.90
CA PRO A 316 -14.21 5.18 1.97
C PRO A 316 -15.36 5.97 2.63
N ILE A 317 -15.60 5.74 3.92
CA ILE A 317 -16.65 6.44 4.67
C ILE A 317 -16.39 7.96 4.75
N TYR A 318 -15.15 8.43 4.59
CA TYR A 318 -14.84 9.86 4.60
C TYR A 318 -15.40 10.57 3.37
N GLN A 319 -15.20 10.01 2.17
CA GLN A 319 -15.78 10.59 0.96
C GLN A 319 -17.29 10.41 0.92
N ALA A 320 -17.80 9.25 1.35
CA ALA A 320 -19.25 9.03 1.46
C ALA A 320 -19.92 10.07 2.38
N LEU A 321 -19.25 10.46 3.47
CA LEU A 321 -19.73 11.50 4.39
C LEU A 321 -19.77 12.89 3.73
N GLU A 322 -18.79 13.23 2.89
CA GLU A 322 -18.80 14.49 2.13
C GLU A 322 -19.93 14.50 1.09
N LYS A 323 -20.22 13.37 0.45
CA LYS A 323 -21.34 13.24 -0.50
C LYS A 323 -22.70 13.54 0.15
N VAL A 324 -22.82 13.36 1.47
CA VAL A 324 -24.04 13.71 2.23
C VAL A 324 -23.92 15.01 3.03
N GLY A 325 -22.92 15.84 2.72
CA GLY A 325 -22.73 17.14 3.33
C GLY A 325 -22.34 17.08 4.81
N GLY A 326 -21.58 16.08 5.23
CA GLY A 326 -21.09 15.94 6.60
C GLY A 326 -22.09 15.34 7.59
N ARG A 327 -23.29 14.95 7.13
CA ARG A 327 -24.36 14.41 7.99
C ARG A 327 -24.31 12.89 8.03
N ALA A 328 -23.69 12.35 9.08
CA ALA A 328 -23.55 10.90 9.25
C ALA A 328 -24.89 10.18 9.12
N GLU A 329 -25.98 10.73 9.67
CA GLU A 329 -27.34 10.18 9.61
C GLU A 329 -27.92 10.04 8.19
N GLU A 330 -27.39 10.75 7.20
CA GLU A 330 -27.83 10.66 5.80
C GLU A 330 -27.06 9.61 5.00
N LEU A 331 -26.07 8.94 5.60
CA LEU A 331 -25.34 7.85 4.93
C LEU A 331 -26.29 6.68 4.67
N THR A 332 -26.17 6.10 3.47
CA THR A 332 -26.86 4.86 3.08
C THR A 332 -25.89 3.88 2.45
N TRP A 333 -26.32 2.61 2.35
CA TRP A 333 -25.56 1.59 1.63
C TRP A 333 -25.27 2.02 0.19
N GLU A 334 -26.24 2.61 -0.51
CA GLU A 334 -26.11 2.99 -1.92
C GLU A 334 -25.00 4.04 -2.14
N ILE A 335 -24.92 5.05 -1.25
CA ILE A 335 -23.87 6.08 -1.32
C ILE A 335 -22.50 5.48 -1.02
N TYR A 336 -22.44 4.56 -0.05
CA TYR A 336 -21.20 3.88 0.29
C TYR A 336 -20.75 2.94 -0.83
N ARG A 337 -21.66 2.14 -1.40
CA ARG A 337 -21.43 1.25 -2.54
C ARG A 337 -20.93 2.01 -3.77
N ASP A 338 -21.56 3.14 -4.10
CA ASP A 338 -21.09 4.04 -5.17
C ASP A 338 -19.64 4.50 -4.91
N THR A 339 -19.34 4.88 -3.67
CA THR A 339 -18.00 5.33 -3.26
C THR A 339 -16.95 4.20 -3.33
N LEU A 340 -17.32 2.96 -2.99
CA LEU A 340 -16.43 1.81 -3.14
C LEU A 340 -16.08 1.57 -4.61
N ILE A 341 -17.07 1.57 -5.51
CA ILE A 341 -16.88 1.36 -6.94
C ILE A 341 -16.02 2.48 -7.54
N GLU A 342 -16.32 3.73 -7.21
CA GLU A 342 -15.54 4.89 -7.64
C GLU A 342 -14.05 4.72 -7.29
N GLN A 343 -13.74 4.40 -6.04
CA GLN A 343 -12.34 4.25 -5.59
C GLN A 343 -11.68 2.98 -6.14
N ALA A 344 -12.46 1.92 -6.38
CA ALA A 344 -11.98 0.70 -7.00
C ALA A 344 -11.55 0.91 -8.45
N GLU A 345 -12.31 1.69 -9.21
CA GLU A 345 -12.00 2.08 -10.59
C GLU A 345 -10.76 2.98 -10.66
N GLN A 346 -10.55 3.85 -9.67
CA GLN A 346 -9.35 4.69 -9.61
C GLN A 346 -8.07 3.89 -9.32
N GLY A 347 -8.18 2.76 -8.62
CA GLY A 347 -7.02 1.93 -8.24
C GLY A 347 -6.62 2.04 -6.77
N VAL A 348 -7.54 2.29 -5.84
CA VAL A 348 -7.22 2.14 -4.41
C VAL A 348 -6.95 0.66 -4.10
N ASP A 349 -5.83 0.35 -3.44
CA ASP A 349 -5.38 -1.03 -3.20
C ASP A 349 -5.95 -1.66 -1.94
N TYR A 350 -6.31 -0.84 -0.94
CA TYR A 350 -6.95 -1.33 0.27
C TYR A 350 -7.92 -0.33 0.90
N PHE A 351 -8.98 -0.85 1.50
CA PHE A 351 -9.98 -0.05 2.19
C PHE A 351 -9.98 -0.30 3.68
N THR A 352 -9.92 0.79 4.45
CA THR A 352 -10.22 0.74 5.87
C THR A 352 -11.72 0.80 6.11
N VAL A 353 -12.32 -0.33 6.49
CA VAL A 353 -13.77 -0.49 6.66
C VAL A 353 -14.11 -0.79 8.11
N HIS A 354 -14.89 0.08 8.76
CA HIS A 354 -15.20 0.00 10.19
C HIS A 354 -16.44 -0.88 10.45
N ALA A 355 -16.48 -2.07 9.85
CA ALA A 355 -17.61 -3.01 9.97
C ALA A 355 -17.73 -3.64 11.37
N GLY A 356 -16.66 -3.61 12.20
CA GLY A 356 -16.69 -4.09 13.58
C GLY A 356 -17.37 -3.16 14.59
N VAL A 357 -17.77 -1.95 14.19
CA VAL A 357 -18.46 -0.98 15.06
C VAL A 357 -19.95 -1.30 15.10
N LEU A 358 -20.32 -2.23 15.99
CA LEU A 358 -21.69 -2.70 16.10
C LEU A 358 -22.51 -1.85 17.09
N LEU A 359 -23.81 -1.71 16.83
CA LEU A 359 -24.73 -0.92 17.67
C LEU A 359 -24.62 -1.31 19.15
N ARG A 360 -24.57 -2.61 19.41
CA ARG A 360 -24.47 -3.18 20.77
C ARG A 360 -23.16 -2.87 21.49
N PHE A 361 -22.10 -2.47 20.77
CA PHE A 361 -20.80 -2.15 21.38
C PHE A 361 -20.68 -0.67 21.76
N ILE A 362 -21.48 0.23 21.18
CA ILE A 362 -21.42 1.66 21.46
C ILE A 362 -21.64 1.98 22.95
N PRO A 363 -22.58 1.35 23.68
CA PRO A 363 -22.74 1.59 25.12
C PRO A 363 -21.51 1.22 25.96
N LEU A 364 -20.66 0.30 25.49
CA LEU A 364 -19.44 -0.12 26.20
C LEU A 364 -18.43 1.04 26.29
N THR A 365 -18.48 2.01 25.37
CA THR A 365 -17.55 3.14 25.36
C THR A 365 -17.94 4.29 26.28
N VAL A 366 -19.13 4.25 26.92
CA VAL A 366 -19.66 5.36 27.74
C VAL A 366 -18.77 5.65 28.96
N LYS A 367 -18.06 4.65 29.48
CA LYS A 367 -17.17 4.79 30.64
C LYS A 367 -15.72 5.14 30.28
N ARG A 368 -15.39 5.27 28.99
CA ARG A 368 -14.04 5.61 28.56
C ARG A 368 -13.67 7.03 28.95
N ALA A 369 -12.39 7.23 29.27
CA ALA A 369 -11.81 8.55 29.50
C ALA A 369 -11.83 9.40 28.23
N THR A 370 -11.56 8.79 27.06
CA THR A 370 -11.48 9.50 25.76
C THR A 370 -12.56 9.10 24.74
N GLY A 371 -13.50 8.23 25.12
CA GLY A 371 -14.61 7.81 24.26
C GLY A 371 -14.15 7.07 23.00
N ILE A 372 -14.79 7.40 21.86
CA ILE A 372 -14.45 6.87 20.54
C ILE A 372 -13.56 7.89 19.83
N VAL A 373 -12.28 7.55 19.63
CA VAL A 373 -11.29 8.45 18.98
C VAL A 373 -11.09 8.16 17.49
N SER A 374 -11.64 7.06 16.98
CA SER A 374 -11.66 6.81 15.55
C SER A 374 -12.64 7.76 14.86
N ARG A 375 -12.18 8.49 13.82
CA ARG A 375 -13.07 9.29 12.99
C ARG A 375 -14.07 8.40 12.26
N GLY A 376 -13.62 7.35 11.58
CA GLY A 376 -14.52 6.40 10.92
C GLY A 376 -15.44 5.66 11.89
N GLY A 377 -14.90 5.25 13.05
CA GLY A 377 -15.69 4.60 14.09
C GLY A 377 -16.77 5.51 14.71
N SER A 378 -16.46 6.79 14.93
CA SER A 378 -17.43 7.75 15.46
C SER A 378 -18.53 8.12 14.46
N ILE A 379 -18.22 8.17 13.15
CA ILE A 379 -19.22 8.31 12.08
C ILE A 379 -20.21 7.15 12.13
N MET A 380 -19.70 5.91 12.17
CA MET A 380 -20.55 4.72 12.23
C MET A 380 -21.36 4.65 13.53
N ALA A 381 -20.75 4.98 14.67
CA ALA A 381 -21.47 5.04 15.94
C ALA A 381 -22.61 6.06 15.90
N LYS A 382 -22.38 7.25 15.33
CA LYS A 382 -23.43 8.27 15.16
C LYS A 382 -24.56 7.77 14.25
N TRP A 383 -24.23 7.12 13.14
CA TRP A 383 -25.23 6.54 12.24
C TRP A 383 -26.09 5.47 12.94
N CYS A 384 -25.45 4.51 13.63
CA CYS A 384 -26.15 3.45 14.35
C CYS A 384 -27.10 4.00 15.43
N LEU A 385 -26.67 5.04 16.16
CA LEU A 385 -27.50 5.68 17.19
C LEU A 385 -28.66 6.48 16.60
N ALA A 386 -28.45 7.18 15.48
CA ALA A 386 -29.48 7.99 14.83
C ALA A 386 -30.63 7.12 14.27
N HIS A 387 -30.28 5.96 13.70
CA HIS A 387 -31.26 5.04 13.10
C HIS A 387 -31.73 3.94 14.06
N HIS A 388 -31.01 3.74 15.16
CA HIS A 388 -31.18 2.59 16.06
C HIS A 388 -31.14 1.25 15.32
N GLN A 389 -30.19 1.13 14.38
CA GLN A 389 -29.99 -0.03 13.52
C GLN A 389 -28.55 -0.54 13.61
N GLU A 390 -28.33 -1.81 13.26
CA GLU A 390 -27.00 -2.38 13.17
C GLU A 390 -26.23 -1.76 12.00
N SER A 391 -24.91 -1.64 12.14
CA SER A 391 -24.01 -1.04 11.16
C SER A 391 -24.26 -1.59 9.76
N PHE A 392 -24.60 -0.71 8.80
CA PHE A 392 -24.81 -1.14 7.42
C PHE A 392 -23.54 -1.71 6.78
N LEU A 393 -22.35 -1.33 7.28
CA LEU A 393 -21.08 -1.92 6.85
C LEU A 393 -20.95 -3.39 7.28
N TYR A 394 -21.55 -3.73 8.43
CA TYR A 394 -21.61 -5.11 8.92
C TYR A 394 -22.69 -5.90 8.17
N THR A 395 -23.88 -5.33 7.99
CA THR A 395 -25.01 -6.06 7.37
C THR A 395 -24.83 -6.28 5.86
N HIS A 396 -24.05 -5.44 5.19
CA HIS A 396 -23.72 -5.57 3.75
C HIS A 396 -22.30 -6.11 3.51
N TRP A 397 -21.67 -6.76 4.51
CA TRP A 397 -20.29 -7.23 4.40
C TRP A 397 -20.03 -8.12 3.18
N ASP A 398 -20.96 -9.02 2.85
CA ASP A 398 -20.84 -9.90 1.69
C ASP A 398 -20.83 -9.12 0.37
N GLU A 399 -21.69 -8.11 0.22
CA GLU A 399 -21.70 -7.25 -0.98
C GLU A 399 -20.43 -6.40 -1.09
N ILE A 400 -19.86 -5.96 0.04
CA ILE A 400 -18.56 -5.28 0.06
C ILE A 400 -17.46 -6.24 -0.42
N CYS A 401 -17.46 -7.48 0.06
CA CYS A 401 -16.52 -8.52 -0.38
C CYS A 401 -16.62 -8.77 -1.89
N GLU A 402 -17.83 -8.86 -2.45
CA GLU A 402 -18.06 -9.05 -3.89
C GLU A 402 -17.46 -7.90 -4.71
N ILE A 403 -17.69 -6.65 -4.29
CA ILE A 403 -17.13 -5.47 -4.97
C ILE A 403 -15.60 -5.52 -4.91
N MET A 404 -15.02 -5.71 -3.73
CA MET A 404 -13.56 -5.70 -3.57
C MET A 404 -12.85 -6.83 -4.30
N ALA A 405 -13.47 -8.02 -4.35
CA ALA A 405 -12.96 -9.18 -5.07
C ALA A 405 -12.92 -8.98 -6.60
N ALA A 406 -13.78 -8.12 -7.14
CA ALA A 406 -13.81 -7.79 -8.57
C ALA A 406 -12.61 -6.95 -9.03
N TYR A 407 -11.86 -6.34 -8.11
CA TYR A 407 -10.74 -5.44 -8.40
C TYR A 407 -9.42 -5.80 -7.68
N ASP A 408 -9.39 -6.86 -6.86
CA ASP A 408 -8.23 -7.21 -5.99
C ASP A 408 -7.90 -6.13 -4.94
N ILE A 409 -8.93 -5.61 -4.28
CA ILE A 409 -8.78 -4.66 -3.16
C ILE A 409 -8.69 -5.42 -1.85
N SER A 410 -7.66 -5.14 -1.06
CA SER A 410 -7.47 -5.75 0.26
C SER A 410 -8.33 -5.09 1.33
N PHE A 411 -8.80 -5.87 2.30
CA PHE A 411 -9.43 -5.33 3.50
C PHE A 411 -8.39 -4.89 4.53
N SER A 412 -8.60 -3.70 5.09
CA SER A 412 -8.01 -3.27 6.35
C SER A 412 -9.17 -3.08 7.34
N ILE A 413 -9.61 -4.15 8.01
CA ILE A 413 -10.78 -4.05 8.90
C ILE A 413 -10.47 -3.06 10.03
N GLY A 414 -11.26 -1.98 10.11
CA GLY A 414 -10.94 -0.80 10.91
C GLY A 414 -11.13 -1.04 12.41
N ASP A 415 -10.31 -0.35 13.20
CA ASP A 415 -10.32 -0.35 14.67
C ASP A 415 -11.12 0.86 15.21
N GLY A 416 -12.41 0.88 14.89
CA GLY A 416 -13.33 1.96 15.22
C GLY A 416 -13.46 2.24 16.71
N LEU A 417 -13.30 1.22 17.55
CA LEU A 417 -13.34 1.27 19.00
C LEU A 417 -11.94 1.14 19.61
N ARG A 418 -10.85 1.48 18.91
CA ARG A 418 -9.51 1.54 19.52
C ARG A 418 -9.43 2.50 20.72
N PRO A 419 -8.54 2.26 21.68
CA PRO A 419 -8.35 3.15 22.83
C PRO A 419 -7.64 4.44 22.44
N GLY A 420 -8.15 5.58 22.91
CA GLY A 420 -7.51 6.89 22.75
C GLY A 420 -6.59 7.29 23.89
N SER A 421 -6.56 6.49 24.95
CA SER A 421 -5.75 6.71 26.13
C SER A 421 -5.34 5.38 26.76
N ILE A 422 -4.29 5.40 27.59
CA ILE A 422 -3.87 4.22 28.36
C ILE A 422 -4.97 3.72 29.30
N ALA A 423 -5.82 4.61 29.81
CA ALA A 423 -6.92 4.25 30.71
C ALA A 423 -8.00 3.40 30.00
N ASP A 424 -8.14 3.56 28.68
CA ASP A 424 -9.13 2.86 27.86
C ASP A 424 -8.56 1.59 27.21
N ALA A 425 -7.26 1.32 27.38
CA ALA A 425 -6.57 0.23 26.70
C ALA A 425 -7.04 -1.14 27.22
N ASN A 426 -7.28 -2.05 26.29
CA ASN A 426 -7.67 -3.44 26.52
C ASN A 426 -9.04 -3.56 27.22
N ASP A 427 -9.92 -2.57 27.02
CA ASP A 427 -11.27 -2.61 27.56
C ASP A 427 -12.20 -3.54 26.75
N GLU A 428 -13.42 -3.71 27.26
CA GLU A 428 -14.42 -4.60 26.66
C GLU A 428 -14.82 -4.15 25.25
N ALA A 429 -14.95 -2.85 25.00
CA ALA A 429 -15.33 -2.31 23.70
C ALA A 429 -14.26 -2.63 22.62
N GLN A 430 -12.99 -2.48 22.95
CA GLN A 430 -11.88 -2.79 22.04
C GLN A 430 -11.86 -4.28 21.68
N PHE A 431 -11.94 -5.17 22.67
CA PHE A 431 -11.88 -6.60 22.38
C PHE A 431 -13.16 -7.13 21.72
N ALA A 432 -14.32 -6.57 22.02
CA ALA A 432 -15.56 -6.93 21.34
C ALA A 432 -15.49 -6.64 19.83
N GLU A 433 -14.96 -5.47 19.45
CA GLU A 433 -14.67 -5.16 18.05
C GLU A 433 -13.63 -6.13 17.46
N LEU A 434 -12.54 -6.40 18.18
CA LEU A 434 -11.49 -7.31 17.71
C LEU A 434 -12.01 -8.72 17.41
N TYR A 435 -12.87 -9.29 18.26
CA TYR A 435 -13.47 -10.60 18.00
C TYR A 435 -14.37 -10.56 16.77
N THR A 436 -15.12 -9.48 16.58
CA THR A 436 -15.96 -9.28 15.39
C THR A 436 -15.10 -9.15 14.13
N GLN A 437 -13.95 -8.47 14.18
CA GLN A 437 -13.00 -8.42 13.07
C GLN A 437 -12.53 -9.82 12.68
N GLY A 438 -12.30 -10.70 13.67
CA GLY A 438 -11.96 -12.10 13.45
C GLY A 438 -13.09 -12.93 12.82
N GLU A 439 -14.36 -12.61 13.10
CA GLU A 439 -15.51 -13.25 12.43
C GLU A 439 -15.67 -12.78 10.97
N LEU A 440 -15.29 -11.53 10.68
CA LEU A 440 -15.36 -10.92 9.35
C LEU A 440 -14.18 -11.30 8.42
N THR A 441 -13.10 -11.85 8.99
CA THR A 441 -11.86 -12.27 8.28
C THR A 441 -11.98 -13.73 7.82
#